data_AF-A0A6N9HQ24-F1
#
_entry.id   AF-A0A6N9HQ24-F1
#
_cell.length_a   1.000
_cell.length_b   1.000
_cell.length_c   1.000
_cell.angle_alpha   90.00
_cell.angle_beta   90.00
_cell.angle_gamma   90.00
#
_symmetry.space_group_name_H-M   'P 1'
#
loop_
_entity.id
_entity.type
_entity.pdbx_description
1 polymer ?
#
loop_
_entity_poly.entity_id
_entity_poly.type
_entity_poly.pdbx_seq_one_letter_code
_entity_poly.pdbx_strand_id
1 'polypeptide(L)'
;MNQMNHYHSAAYPVPDQRGPEPELFLVELDPQRVVDGVRYDDNYLADDVLACGTMRETCPICEEGHLQLVLRQKNVRVAHLFCIECTRCFGAFLPDGTPALSD
;
A
#
# COMPACT_ATOMS: atom_id res chain seq x y z
N MET A 1 48.82 -25.16 35.23
CA MET A 1 47.69 -24.24 35.45
C MET A 1 47.79 -23.14 34.40
N ASN A 2 46.87 -23.10 33.44
CA ASN A 2 46.19 -21.87 32.98
C ASN A 2 45.17 -22.26 31.91
N GLN A 3 43.92 -21.98 32.24
CA GLN A 3 42.70 -22.41 31.58
C GLN A 3 42.44 -21.62 30.29
N MET A 4 41.83 -22.32 29.33
CA MET A 4 41.18 -21.76 28.17
C MET A 4 40.08 -20.75 28.57
N ASN A 5 40.13 -19.55 27.98
CA ASN A 5 38.95 -18.69 27.87
C ASN A 5 38.27 -18.97 26.52
N HIS A 6 37.36 -19.93 26.51
CA HIS A 6 36.38 -20.07 25.43
C HIS A 6 35.35 -18.93 25.56
N TYR A 7 35.46 -17.93 24.69
CA TYR A 7 34.38 -16.97 24.45
C TYR A 7 33.19 -17.73 23.84
N HIS A 8 32.19 -18.05 24.66
CA HIS A 8 30.87 -18.41 24.17
C HIS A 8 30.20 -17.16 23.61
N SER A 9 30.39 -16.91 22.31
CA SER A 9 29.51 -16.01 21.57
C SER A 9 28.13 -16.65 21.53
N ALA A 10 27.24 -16.20 22.42
CA ALA A 10 25.82 -16.46 22.30
C ALA A 10 25.34 -15.81 20.99
N ALA A 11 25.17 -16.63 19.96
CA ALA A 11 24.53 -16.22 18.72
C ALA A 11 23.07 -15.87 19.04
N TYR A 12 22.77 -14.58 19.15
CA TYR A 12 21.39 -14.13 19.09
C TYR A 12 20.84 -14.50 17.71
N PRO A 13 19.73 -15.25 17.61
CA PRO A 13 19.09 -15.43 16.32
C PRO A 13 18.63 -14.06 15.85
N VAL A 14 19.22 -13.60 14.74
CA VAL A 14 18.68 -12.46 14.00
C VAL A 14 17.28 -12.88 13.55
N PRO A 15 16.20 -12.17 13.92
CA PRO A 15 14.88 -12.49 13.39
C PRO A 15 14.83 -12.03 11.92
N ASP A 16 15.41 -12.82 11.03
CA ASP A 16 15.17 -12.73 9.60
C ASP A 16 13.87 -13.48 9.29
N GLN A 17 12.77 -12.96 9.83
CA GLN A 17 11.41 -13.43 9.53
C GLN A 17 10.69 -12.36 8.71
N ARG A 18 11.29 -11.90 7.61
CA ARG A 18 10.47 -11.40 6.51
C ARG A 18 9.94 -12.63 5.79
N GLY A 19 8.84 -13.17 6.29
CA GLY A 19 8.06 -14.14 5.52
C GLY A 19 7.71 -13.55 4.15
N PRO A 20 7.30 -14.38 3.17
CA PRO A 20 6.86 -13.87 1.88
C PRO A 20 5.82 -12.78 2.11
N GLU A 21 6.08 -11.60 1.59
CA GLU A 21 5.14 -10.48 1.67
C GLU A 21 3.80 -10.92 1.06
N PRO A 22 2.68 -10.72 1.75
CA PRO A 22 1.40 -11.25 1.31
C PRO A 22 1.03 -10.72 -0.07
N GLU A 23 0.47 -11.59 -0.90
CA GLU A 23 -0.13 -11.20 -2.18
C GLU A 23 -1.35 -10.32 -1.90
N LEU A 24 -1.43 -9.18 -2.58
CA LEU A 24 -2.55 -8.25 -2.45
C LEU A 24 -3.52 -8.44 -3.60
N PHE A 25 -4.80 -8.57 -3.26
CA PHE A 25 -5.90 -8.55 -4.21
C PHE A 25 -6.39 -7.12 -4.37
N LEU A 26 -6.38 -6.64 -5.61
CA LEU A 26 -6.81 -5.28 -5.95
C LEU A 26 -8.25 -5.26 -6.43
N VAL A 27 -9.07 -4.40 -5.83
CA VAL A 27 -10.46 -4.18 -6.22
C VAL A 27 -10.62 -2.72 -6.62
N GLU A 28 -11.12 -2.47 -7.83
CA GLU A 28 -11.40 -1.11 -8.29
C GLU A 28 -12.47 -0.46 -7.41
N LEU A 29 -12.18 0.77 -6.97
CA LEU A 29 -13.06 1.56 -6.14
C LEU A 29 -13.66 2.70 -6.96
N ASP A 30 -14.91 3.03 -6.66
CA ASP A 30 -15.54 4.24 -7.15
C ASP A 30 -14.80 5.48 -6.57
N PRO A 31 -14.19 6.33 -7.41
CA PRO A 31 -13.46 7.52 -6.94
C PRO A 31 -14.27 8.42 -6.00
N GLN A 32 -15.60 8.50 -6.18
CA GLN A 32 -16.49 9.32 -5.33
C GLN A 32 -16.61 8.80 -3.89
N ARG A 33 -16.28 7.53 -3.67
CA ARG A 33 -16.27 6.91 -2.34
C ARG A 33 -14.92 7.08 -1.64
N VAL A 34 -13.89 7.44 -2.39
CA VAL A 34 -12.49 7.38 -1.95
C VAL A 34 -11.94 8.76 -1.63
N VAL A 35 -12.30 9.77 -2.41
CA VAL A 35 -11.85 11.15 -2.22
C VAL A 35 -13.07 12.08 -2.28
N ASP A 36 -13.10 13.10 -1.42
CA ASP A 36 -14.03 14.21 -1.45
C ASP A 36 -13.63 15.15 -2.59
N GLY A 37 -14.61 15.50 -3.41
CA GLY A 37 -14.43 16.25 -4.63
C GLY A 37 -15.76 16.69 -5.18
N VAL A 38 -15.69 17.63 -6.13
CA VAL A 38 -16.86 18.18 -6.80
C VAL A 38 -16.94 17.56 -8.19
N ARG A 39 -18.13 17.05 -8.53
CA ARG A 39 -18.40 16.60 -9.90
C ARG A 39 -18.55 17.82 -10.79
N TYR A 40 -17.74 17.89 -11.84
CA TYR A 40 -17.83 18.91 -12.87
C TYR A 40 -18.05 18.20 -14.21
N ASP A 41 -19.29 18.25 -14.71
CA ASP A 41 -19.77 17.49 -15.86
C ASP A 41 -19.51 15.96 -15.72
N ASP A 42 -18.69 15.39 -16.61
CA ASP A 42 -18.31 13.97 -16.62
C ASP A 42 -17.06 13.67 -15.78
N ASN A 43 -16.37 14.69 -15.27
CA ASN A 43 -15.14 14.54 -14.49
C ASN A 43 -15.36 14.79 -13.00
N TYR A 44 -14.57 14.10 -12.18
CA TYR A 44 -14.52 14.32 -10.73
C TYR A 44 -13.24 15.07 -10.38
N LEU A 45 -13.40 16.27 -9.81
CA LEU A 45 -12.29 17.09 -9.37
C LEU A 45 -12.16 17.00 -7.85
N ALA A 46 -11.09 16.34 -7.40
CA ALA A 46 -10.67 16.36 -6.01
C ALA A 46 -9.56 17.41 -5.82
N ASP A 47 -9.51 17.98 -4.62
CA ASP A 47 -8.40 18.82 -4.16
C ASP A 47 -7.12 17.98 -3.98
N ASP A 48 -5.95 18.61 -3.82
CA ASP A 48 -4.65 17.93 -3.91
C ASP A 48 -4.56 16.69 -3.00
N VAL A 49 -4.42 15.52 -3.63
CA VAL A 49 -4.19 14.24 -2.98
C VAL A 49 -2.69 13.95 -2.97
N LEU A 50 -2.08 13.91 -1.79
CA LEU A 50 -0.67 13.57 -1.64
C LEU A 50 -0.48 12.06 -1.55
N ALA A 51 0.32 11.50 -2.45
CA ALA A 51 0.78 10.13 -2.33
C ALA A 51 1.81 10.00 -1.20
N CYS A 52 1.71 8.94 -0.41
CA CYS A 52 2.65 8.61 0.65
C CYS A 52 3.87 7.82 0.13
N GLY A 53 3.73 7.19 -1.04
CA GLY A 53 4.82 6.47 -1.69
C GLY A 53 4.34 5.58 -2.83
N THR A 54 5.29 4.97 -3.53
CA THR A 54 5.03 4.01 -4.60
C THR A 54 4.99 2.59 -4.03
N MET A 55 3.96 1.83 -4.38
CA MET A 55 3.80 0.43 -4.06
C MET A 55 4.46 -0.44 -5.14
N ARG A 56 4.80 -1.68 -4.79
CA ARG A 56 5.37 -2.64 -5.75
C ARG A 56 4.32 -3.13 -6.77
N GLU A 57 3.05 -3.09 -6.39
CA GLU A 57 1.93 -3.55 -7.21
C GLU A 57 1.77 -2.68 -8.47
N THR A 58 1.59 -3.35 -9.60
CA THR A 58 1.29 -2.71 -10.88
C THR A 58 -0.21 -2.54 -11.06
N CYS A 59 -0.62 -1.46 -11.70
CA CYS A 59 -2.02 -1.26 -12.05
C CYS A 59 -2.53 -2.39 -12.95
N PRO A 60 -3.62 -3.09 -12.57
CA PRO A 60 -4.12 -4.24 -13.34
C PRO A 60 -4.79 -3.84 -14.66
N ILE A 61 -4.97 -2.54 -14.92
CA ILE A 61 -5.67 -2.06 -16.10
C ILE A 61 -4.71 -1.56 -17.18
N CYS A 62 -3.64 -0.87 -16.80
CA CYS A 62 -2.64 -0.41 -17.77
C CYS A 62 -1.40 -1.31 -17.81
N GLU A 63 -1.14 -2.15 -16.81
CA GLU A 63 0.02 -3.05 -16.72
C GLU A 63 1.41 -2.36 -16.78
N GLU A 64 1.45 -1.04 -16.87
CA GLU A 64 2.68 -0.27 -17.12
C GLU A 64 3.19 0.48 -15.88
N GLY A 65 2.30 0.85 -14.95
CA GLY A 65 2.62 1.74 -13.84
C GLY A 65 2.46 1.11 -12.45
N HIS A 66 3.45 1.35 -11.58
CA HIS A 66 3.32 1.09 -10.14
C HIS A 66 2.27 1.99 -9.51
N LEU A 67 1.49 1.43 -8.59
CA LEU A 67 0.45 2.16 -7.89
C LEU A 67 1.01 3.06 -6.78
N GLN A 68 0.40 4.23 -6.58
CA GLN A 68 0.73 5.14 -5.49
C GLN A 68 -0.13 4.83 -4.27
N LEU A 69 0.47 4.69 -3.09
CA LEU A 69 -0.25 4.61 -1.82
C LEU A 69 -0.78 5.97 -1.42
N VAL A 70 -2.08 6.06 -1.19
CA VAL A 70 -2.75 7.24 -0.65
C VAL A 70 -3.41 6.87 0.66
N LEU A 71 -2.96 7.49 1.76
CA LEU A 71 -3.55 7.31 3.08
C LEU A 71 -4.64 8.35 3.32
N ARG A 72 -5.50 8.07 4.32
CA ARG A 72 -6.53 9.00 4.74
C ARG A 72 -5.92 10.30 5.24
N GLN A 73 -6.32 11.40 4.61
CA GLN A 73 -5.85 12.75 4.91
C GLN A 73 -6.82 13.76 4.29
N LYS A 74 -7.14 14.86 4.99
CA LYS A 74 -7.99 15.95 4.46
C LYS A 74 -9.23 15.44 3.72
N ASN A 75 -9.15 15.38 2.38
CA ASN A 75 -10.20 15.02 1.44
C ASN A 75 -10.20 13.52 1.08
N VAL A 76 -9.27 12.70 1.56
CA VAL A 76 -9.23 11.26 1.29
C VAL A 76 -10.05 10.52 2.33
N ARG A 77 -11.18 9.96 1.89
CA ARG A 77 -12.16 9.23 2.69
C ARG A 77 -11.79 7.78 2.91
N VAL A 78 -10.97 7.17 2.06
CA VAL A 78 -10.57 5.76 2.18
C VAL A 78 -9.12 5.62 1.74
N ALA A 79 -8.30 4.95 2.53
CA ALA A 79 -6.93 4.63 2.13
C ALA A 79 -6.98 3.70 0.91
N HIS A 80 -6.24 4.03 -0.14
CA HIS A 80 -6.35 3.37 -1.43
C HIS A 80 -5.02 3.43 -2.18
N LEU A 81 -4.96 2.67 -3.26
CA LEU A 81 -3.91 2.72 -4.26
C LEU A 81 -4.42 3.51 -5.47
N PHE A 82 -3.59 4.40 -6.00
CA PHE A 82 -3.94 5.27 -7.12
C PHE A 82 -3.00 5.03 -8.30
N CYS A 83 -3.56 4.84 -9.50
CA CYS A 83 -2.78 4.77 -10.73
C CYS A 83 -2.69 6.15 -11.38
N ILE A 84 -1.48 6.68 -11.55
CA ILE A 84 -1.27 7.98 -12.21
C ILE A 84 -1.60 7.95 -13.71
N GLU A 85 -1.40 6.80 -14.37
CA GLU A 85 -1.59 6.67 -15.82
C GLU A 85 -3.08 6.65 -16.21
N CYS A 86 -3.90 5.90 -15.48
CA CYS A 86 -5.33 5.75 -15.81
C CYS A 86 -6.28 6.36 -14.77
N THR A 87 -5.76 7.03 -13.74
CA THR A 87 -6.49 7.74 -12.68
C THR A 87 -7.45 6.88 -11.84
N ARG A 88 -7.38 5.55 -11.95
CA ARG A 88 -8.21 4.62 -11.19
C ARG A 88 -7.72 4.44 -9.76
N CYS A 89 -8.67 4.19 -8.87
CA CYS A 89 -8.45 3.91 -7.46
C CYS A 89 -8.69 2.44 -7.15
N PHE A 90 -7.86 1.83 -6.30
CA PHE A 90 -7.97 0.44 -5.92
C PHE A 90 -7.89 0.27 -4.40
N GLY A 91 -8.75 -0.56 -3.84
CA GLY A 91 -8.59 -1.11 -2.50
C GLY A 91 -7.67 -2.31 -2.57
N ALA A 92 -6.76 -2.43 -1.61
CA ALA A 92 -5.92 -3.60 -1.46
C ALA A 92 -6.44 -4.49 -0.33
N PHE A 93 -6.57 -5.78 -0.61
CA PHE A 93 -7.08 -6.77 0.33
C PHE A 93 -6.13 -7.95 0.43
N LEU A 94 -6.04 -8.54 1.61
CA LEU A 94 -5.38 -9.80 1.85
C LEU A 94 -6.22 -10.96 1.26
N PRO A 95 -5.65 -12.18 1.09
CA PRO A 95 -6.37 -13.32 0.53
C PRO A 95 -7.62 -13.74 1.31
N ASP A 96 -7.71 -13.38 2.59
CA ASP A 96 -8.87 -13.63 3.46
C ASP A 96 -9.96 -12.55 3.32
N GLY A 97 -9.76 -11.54 2.47
CA GLY A 97 -10.66 -10.41 2.27
C GLY A 97 -10.49 -9.27 3.27
N THR A 98 -9.51 -9.35 4.18
CA THR A 98 -9.20 -8.27 5.12
C THR A 98 -8.59 -7.09 4.35
N PRO A 99 -9.03 -5.83 4.57
CA PRO A 99 -8.38 -4.67 3.98
C PRO A 99 -6.90 -4.60 4.41
N ALA A 100 -5.99 -4.54 3.44
CA ALA A 100 -4.56 -4.44 3.70
C ALA A 100 -4.16 -3.01 4.10
N LEU A 101 -4.95 -2.02 3.72
CA LEU A 101 -4.78 -0.62 4.10
C LEU A 101 -5.69 -0.34 5.29
N SER A 102 -5.07 -0.05 6.44
CA SER A 102 -5.79 0.35 7.65
C SER A 102 -6.04 1.85 7.68
N ASP A 103 -7.05 2.25 8.47
CA ASP A 103 -7.36 3.65 8.81
C ASP A 103 -6.25 4.31 9.64
#